data_AF-A0A0H2X191-F1
#
_entry.id   AF-A0A0H2X191-F1
#
_cell.length_a   1.000
_cell.length_b   1.000
_cell.length_c   1.000
_cell.angle_alpha   90.00
_cell.angle_beta   90.00
_cell.angle_gamma   90.00
#
_symmetry.space_group_name_H-M   'P 1'
#
loop_
_entity.id
_entity.type
_entity.pdbx_description
1 polymer ?
#
loop_
_entity_poly.entity_id
_entity_poly.type
_entity_poly.pdbx_seq_one_letter_code
_entity_poly.pdbx_strand_id
1 'polypeptide(L)'
;MSTPPTDAHCLFDPIRCKPVPPFPEEHVRQALLSFLIQELSYPQQQIIVEKGIKSCIPASLPPLPKKMRGRADVLILSPSSYVSSEGASISFPHPQPLLLIECKAKTVTSLSFSQLISYNYFIGAPCLSLISANSQLTGFLSPKTKTFAFYQGIPSYSQLMNFYIHTFSCKSPFPELF
;
A
#
# COMPACT_ATOMS: atom_id res chain seq x y z
N MET A 1 6.60 -29.66 39.54
CA MET A 1 6.17 -28.28 39.28
C MET A 1 6.52 -27.95 37.85
N SER A 2 5.55 -28.07 36.94
CA SER A 2 5.71 -27.71 35.53
C SER A 2 5.63 -26.19 35.40
N THR A 3 6.70 -25.55 34.95
CA THR A 3 6.68 -24.15 34.50
C THR A 3 5.62 -23.98 33.41
N PRO A 4 4.75 -22.96 33.48
CA PRO A 4 3.80 -22.70 32.40
C PRO A 4 4.57 -22.33 31.13
N PRO A 5 4.05 -22.65 29.93
CA PRO A 5 4.70 -22.27 28.68
C PRO A 5 4.78 -20.75 28.61
N THR A 6 5.98 -20.25 28.31
CA THR A 6 6.30 -18.83 28.09
C THR A 6 5.25 -18.20 27.19
N ASP A 7 4.54 -17.19 27.69
CA ASP A 7 3.56 -16.42 26.92
C ASP A 7 4.19 -15.99 25.58
N ALA A 8 3.58 -16.41 24.48
CA ALA A 8 3.96 -15.92 23.16
C ALA A 8 3.63 -14.42 23.12
N HIS A 9 4.63 -13.57 23.35
CA HIS A 9 4.48 -12.11 23.35
C HIS A 9 3.89 -11.62 22.02
N CYS A 10 2.60 -11.27 22.00
CA CYS A 10 1.97 -10.64 20.85
C CYS A 10 2.48 -9.20 20.66
N LEU A 11 2.51 -8.73 19.41
CA LEU A 11 2.65 -7.31 19.08
C LEU A 11 1.25 -6.67 19.05
N PHE A 12 1.13 -5.38 19.35
CA PHE A 12 -0.14 -4.67 19.15
C PHE A 12 -0.12 -3.94 17.81
N ASP A 13 -1.10 -4.21 16.95
CA ASP A 13 -1.26 -3.52 15.67
C ASP A 13 -2.18 -2.30 15.86
N PRO A 14 -1.68 -1.05 15.68
CA PRO A 14 -2.46 0.15 15.92
C PRO A 14 -3.51 0.44 14.84
N ILE A 15 -3.38 -0.14 13.64
CA ILE A 15 -4.33 0.05 12.53
C ILE A 15 -5.46 -0.97 12.61
N ARG A 16 -5.13 -2.23 12.94
CA ARG A 16 -6.11 -3.32 13.13
C ARG A 16 -6.72 -3.33 14.54
N CYS A 17 -6.18 -2.53 15.46
CA CYS A 17 -6.60 -2.40 16.86
C CYS A 17 -6.70 -3.75 17.60
N LYS A 18 -5.71 -4.62 17.42
CA LYS A 18 -5.70 -5.96 18.04
C LYS A 18 -4.29 -6.49 18.27
N PRO A 19 -4.10 -7.42 19.22
CA PRO A 19 -2.85 -8.17 19.31
C PRO A 19 -2.67 -9.07 18.08
N VAL A 20 -1.44 -9.18 17.61
CA VAL A 20 -1.02 -9.98 16.46
C VAL A 20 0.19 -10.83 16.81
N PRO A 21 0.30 -12.06 16.26
CA PRO A 21 1.43 -12.93 16.55
C PRO A 21 2.74 -12.32 16.02
N PRO A 22 3.86 -12.42 16.75
CA PRO A 22 5.12 -11.77 16.42
C PRO A 22 5.89 -12.54 15.34
N PHE A 23 5.25 -12.84 14.20
CA PHE A 23 5.93 -13.50 13.10
C PHE A 23 7.00 -12.58 12.48
N PRO A 24 8.06 -13.12 11.86
CA PRO A 24 9.09 -12.29 11.24
C PRO A 24 8.55 -11.29 10.21
N GLU A 25 7.55 -11.68 9.43
CA GLU A 25 6.90 -10.79 8.46
C GLU A 25 6.04 -9.73 9.15
N GLU A 26 5.43 -10.08 10.28
CA GLU A 26 4.65 -9.16 11.10
C GLU A 26 5.52 -8.10 11.76
N HIS A 27 6.74 -8.44 12.20
CA HIS A 27 7.70 -7.44 12.68
C HIS A 27 8.05 -6.40 11.60
N VAL A 28 8.27 -6.85 10.36
CA VAL A 28 8.53 -5.95 9.23
C VAL A 28 7.32 -5.04 8.99
N ARG A 29 6.10 -5.61 9.02
CA ARG A 29 4.85 -4.86 8.84
C ARG A 29 4.66 -3.82 9.95
N GLN A 30 4.83 -4.19 11.22
CA GLN A 30 4.70 -3.26 12.35
C GLN A 30 5.76 -2.16 12.32
N ALA A 31 7.02 -2.49 12.00
CA ALA A 31 8.08 -1.49 11.82
C ALA A 31 7.75 -0.51 10.69
N LEU A 32 7.25 -1.02 9.56
CA LEU A 32 6.78 -0.20 8.44
C LEU A 32 5.64 0.72 8.87
N LEU A 33 4.61 0.21 9.55
CA LEU A 33 3.47 1.01 10.00
C LEU A 33 3.92 2.14 10.92
N SER A 34 4.82 1.85 11.88
CA SER A 34 5.40 2.86 12.77
C SER A 34 6.11 3.95 11.95
N PHE A 35 6.97 3.55 11.00
CA PHE A 35 7.73 4.47 10.16
C PHE A 35 6.82 5.34 9.27
N LEU A 36 5.82 4.73 8.63
CA LEU A 36 4.83 5.43 7.80
C LEU A 36 4.12 6.54 8.61
N ILE A 37 3.67 6.22 9.82
CA ILE A 37 2.87 7.13 10.65
C ILE A 37 3.74 8.23 11.27
N GLN A 38 4.85 7.85 11.88
CA GLN A 38 5.65 8.74 12.73
C GLN A 38 6.60 9.61 11.92
N GLU A 39 7.27 9.03 10.90
CA GLU A 39 8.33 9.72 10.18
C GLU A 39 7.85 10.24 8.82
N LEU A 40 6.95 9.51 8.16
CA LEU A 40 6.50 9.84 6.80
C LEU A 40 5.11 10.49 6.76
N SER A 41 4.51 10.74 7.93
CA SER A 41 3.24 11.45 8.10
C SER A 41 2.07 10.84 7.33
N TYR A 42 2.03 9.51 7.19
CA TYR A 42 0.86 8.81 6.64
C TYR A 42 -0.27 8.81 7.67
N PRO A 43 -1.45 9.38 7.35
CA PRO A 43 -2.56 9.37 8.28
C PRO A 43 -3.16 7.96 8.35
N GLN A 44 -3.42 7.50 9.59
CA GLN A 44 -3.79 6.11 9.89
C GLN A 44 -5.07 5.67 9.18
N GLN A 45 -6.01 6.59 8.98
CA GLN A 45 -7.31 6.34 8.34
C GLN A 45 -7.18 5.96 6.85
N GLN A 46 -6.04 6.27 6.23
CA GLN A 46 -5.73 5.96 4.85
C GLN A 46 -4.95 4.66 4.69
N ILE A 47 -4.59 4.00 5.79
CA ILE A 47 -3.80 2.76 5.79
C ILE A 47 -4.75 1.57 5.98
N ILE A 48 -4.79 0.68 5.00
CA ILE A 48 -5.49 -0.60 5.06
C ILE A 48 -4.46 -1.71 5.27
N VAL A 49 -4.67 -2.58 6.26
CA VAL A 49 -3.75 -3.67 6.61
C VAL A 49 -4.41 -5.04 6.49
N GLU A 50 -3.72 -5.98 5.83
CA GLU A 50 -4.12 -7.39 5.67
C GLU A 50 -5.54 -7.63 5.14
N LYS A 51 -5.99 -6.74 4.27
CA LYS A 51 -7.35 -6.84 3.70
C LYS A 51 -7.34 -7.76 2.48
N GLY A 52 -8.35 -8.62 2.37
CA GLY A 52 -8.50 -9.51 1.23
C GLY A 52 -8.63 -8.73 -0.08
N ILE A 53 -7.95 -9.18 -1.14
CA ILE A 53 -7.92 -8.45 -2.42
C ILE A 53 -9.33 -8.16 -2.96
N LYS A 54 -10.28 -9.08 -2.78
CA LYS A 54 -11.69 -8.92 -3.16
C LYS A 54 -12.36 -7.67 -2.59
N SER A 55 -11.97 -7.23 -1.39
CA SER A 55 -12.52 -6.02 -0.77
C SER A 55 -11.75 -4.75 -1.11
N CYS A 56 -10.62 -4.86 -1.80
CA CYS A 56 -9.80 -3.72 -2.23
C CYS A 56 -10.07 -3.35 -3.69
N ILE A 57 -10.91 -4.10 -4.39
CA ILE A 57 -11.23 -3.89 -5.81
C ILE A 57 -12.60 -3.22 -5.95
N PRO A 58 -12.77 -2.29 -6.92
CA PRO A 58 -14.08 -1.76 -7.27
C PRO A 58 -15.07 -2.87 -7.62
N ALA A 59 -16.32 -2.74 -7.17
CA ALA A 59 -17.39 -3.70 -7.50
C ALA A 59 -17.71 -3.77 -8.99
N SER A 60 -17.32 -2.75 -9.76
CA SER A 60 -17.47 -2.68 -11.22
C SER A 60 -16.47 -3.55 -12.00
N LEU A 61 -15.42 -4.08 -11.36
CA LEU A 61 -14.46 -4.97 -12.02
C LEU A 61 -15.02 -6.40 -12.19
N PRO A 62 -14.59 -7.12 -13.24
CA PRO A 62 -14.96 -8.52 -13.40
C PRO A 62 -14.50 -9.35 -12.19
N PRO A 63 -15.22 -10.44 -11.88
CA PRO A 63 -14.92 -11.27 -10.74
C PRO A 63 -13.48 -11.82 -10.82
N LEU A 64 -12.76 -11.69 -9.70
CA LEU A 64 -11.40 -12.19 -9.57
C LEU A 64 -11.30 -13.67 -9.99
N PRO A 65 -10.26 -14.05 -10.75
CA PRO A 65 -10.02 -15.45 -11.08
C PRO A 65 -10.02 -16.31 -9.82
N LYS A 66 -10.62 -17.52 -9.87
CA LYS A 66 -10.71 -18.42 -8.68
C LYS A 66 -9.36 -18.71 -8.01
N LYS A 67 -8.27 -18.65 -8.79
CA LYS A 67 -6.88 -18.84 -8.35
C LYS A 67 -6.31 -17.63 -7.61
N MET A 68 -6.89 -16.45 -7.80
CA MET A 68 -6.45 -15.22 -7.16
C MET A 68 -7.06 -15.12 -5.76
N ARG A 69 -6.30 -15.67 -4.82
CA ARG A 69 -6.56 -15.63 -3.38
C ARG A 69 -5.40 -14.91 -2.70
N GLY A 70 -5.68 -14.24 -1.59
CA GLY A 70 -4.67 -13.53 -0.83
C GLY A 70 -5.19 -12.26 -0.20
N ARG A 71 -4.27 -11.53 0.41
CA ARG A 71 -4.47 -10.27 1.11
C ARG A 71 -3.43 -9.29 0.60
N ALA A 72 -3.79 -8.01 0.55
CA ALA A 72 -2.80 -6.95 0.47
C ALA A 72 -2.22 -6.75 1.87
N ASP A 73 -0.89 -6.74 2.01
CA ASP A 73 -0.27 -6.49 3.31
C ASP A 73 -0.59 -5.10 3.81
N VAL A 74 -0.26 -4.09 3.00
CA VAL A 74 -0.64 -2.70 3.25
C VAL A 74 -1.10 -2.04 1.94
N LEU A 75 -2.21 -1.32 2.00
CA LEU A 75 -2.72 -0.49 0.91
C LEU A 75 -2.97 0.92 1.45
N ILE A 76 -2.43 1.92 0.76
CA ILE A 76 -2.63 3.33 1.07
C ILE A 76 -3.69 3.91 0.13
N LEU A 77 -4.68 4.57 0.71
CA LEU A 77 -5.76 5.24 -0.02
C LEU A 77 -5.63 6.77 0.03
N SER A 78 -6.25 7.44 -0.94
CA SER A 78 -6.45 8.88 -0.92
C SER A 78 -7.46 9.27 0.17
N PRO A 79 -7.36 10.48 0.74
CA PRO A 79 -8.40 11.04 1.57
C PRO A 79 -9.60 11.45 0.69
N SER A 80 -10.69 11.93 1.31
CA SER A 80 -11.80 12.56 0.59
C SER A 80 -11.41 13.90 -0.04
N SER A 81 -10.48 14.63 0.59
CA SER A 81 -9.90 15.85 0.06
C SER A 81 -8.46 16.01 0.52
N TYR A 82 -7.63 16.63 -0.29
CA TYR A 82 -6.23 16.93 0.02
C TYR A 82 -5.89 18.35 -0.42
N VAL A 83 -5.14 19.06 0.41
CA VAL A 83 -4.61 20.39 0.10
C VAL A 83 -3.09 20.28 0.02
N SER A 84 -2.52 20.61 -1.13
CA SER A 84 -1.07 20.62 -1.30
C SER A 84 -0.44 21.80 -0.54
N SER A 85 0.87 21.72 -0.30
CA SER A 85 1.64 22.83 0.28
C SER A 85 1.59 24.10 -0.57
N GLU A 86 1.28 23.99 -1.86
CA GLU A 86 1.13 25.10 -2.79
C GLU A 86 -0.30 25.71 -2.76
N GLY A 87 -1.20 25.18 -1.93
CA GLY A 87 -2.57 25.64 -1.78
C GLY A 87 -3.57 25.04 -2.77
N ALA A 88 -3.13 24.12 -3.64
CA ALA A 88 -4.04 23.42 -4.55
C ALA A 88 -4.89 22.40 -3.78
N SER A 89 -6.21 22.49 -3.89
CA SER A 89 -7.15 21.55 -3.27
C SER A 89 -7.71 20.59 -4.30
N ILE A 90 -7.73 19.30 -3.96
CA ILE A 90 -8.36 18.24 -4.74
C ILE A 90 -9.35 17.47 -3.87
N SER A 91 -10.51 17.15 -4.44
CA SER A 91 -11.51 16.28 -3.83
C SER A 91 -11.59 14.95 -4.58
N PHE A 92 -11.68 13.85 -3.84
CA PHE A 92 -11.87 12.51 -4.37
C PHE A 92 -13.30 12.05 -4.08
N PRO A 93 -14.12 11.75 -5.10
CA PRO A 93 -15.49 11.28 -4.88
C PRO A 93 -15.51 9.91 -4.19
N HIS A 94 -14.47 9.11 -4.41
CA HIS A 94 -14.24 7.83 -3.77
C HIS A 94 -12.73 7.69 -3.47
N PRO A 95 -12.35 6.99 -2.38
CA PRO A 95 -10.94 6.75 -2.07
C PRO A 95 -10.21 6.09 -3.22
N GLN A 96 -9.08 6.68 -3.63
CA GLN A 96 -8.24 6.16 -4.71
C GLN A 96 -7.08 5.35 -4.13
N PRO A 97 -6.75 4.18 -4.67
CA PRO A 97 -5.54 3.46 -4.29
C PRO A 97 -4.30 4.26 -4.74
N LEU A 98 -3.39 4.53 -3.81
CA LEU A 98 -2.17 5.31 -4.05
C LEU A 98 -0.93 4.43 -4.07
N LEU A 99 -0.79 3.57 -3.07
CA LEU A 99 0.40 2.74 -2.88
C LEU A 99 0.01 1.37 -2.34
N LEU A 100 0.36 0.31 -3.06
CA LEU A 100 0.24 -1.08 -2.60
C LEU A 100 1.62 -1.59 -2.17
N ILE A 101 1.69 -2.16 -0.97
CA ILE A 101 2.94 -2.60 -0.34
C ILE A 101 2.86 -4.08 0.01
N GLU A 102 3.93 -4.80 -0.28
CA GLU A 102 4.17 -6.18 0.15
C GLU A 102 5.36 -6.21 1.14
N CYS A 103 5.16 -6.84 2.30
CA CYS A 103 6.14 -6.97 3.37
C CYS A 103 6.72 -8.38 3.38
N LYS A 104 8.06 -8.52 3.37
CA LYS A 104 8.76 -9.81 3.45
C LYS A 104 9.78 -9.81 4.59
N ALA A 105 9.79 -10.87 5.40
CA ALA A 105 10.80 -11.07 6.43
C ALA A 105 12.22 -11.29 5.88
N LYS A 106 12.33 -11.90 4.70
CA LYS A 106 13.58 -12.24 4.02
C LYS A 106 13.77 -11.36 2.78
N THR A 107 14.86 -11.61 2.06
CA THR A 107 15.15 -10.97 0.77
C THR A 107 13.95 -11.01 -0.17
N VAL A 108 13.63 -9.84 -0.72
CA VAL A 108 12.63 -9.68 -1.78
C VAL A 108 13.07 -10.47 -3.02
N THR A 109 12.17 -11.29 -3.57
CA THR A 109 12.43 -12.15 -4.74
C THR A 109 11.64 -11.70 -5.95
N SER A 110 12.03 -12.14 -7.15
CA SER A 110 11.27 -11.92 -8.39
C SER A 110 9.83 -12.45 -8.31
N LEU A 111 9.61 -13.54 -7.58
CA LEU A 111 8.27 -14.09 -7.35
C LEU A 111 7.39 -13.14 -6.54
N SER A 112 7.94 -12.52 -5.49
CA SER A 112 7.22 -11.52 -4.67
C SER A 112 6.82 -10.30 -5.51
N PHE A 113 7.68 -9.91 -6.45
CA PHE A 113 7.39 -8.87 -7.41
C PHE A 113 6.24 -9.25 -8.36
N SER A 114 6.27 -10.46 -8.92
CA SER A 114 5.19 -10.96 -9.78
C SER A 114 3.84 -11.03 -9.06
N GLN A 115 3.85 -11.40 -7.77
CA GLN A 115 2.64 -11.41 -6.94
C GLN A 115 2.09 -10.00 -6.74
N LEU A 116 2.95 -9.04 -6.37
CA LEU A 116 2.56 -7.63 -6.17
C LEU A 116 1.97 -7.03 -7.45
N ILE A 117 2.60 -7.26 -8.61
CA ILE A 117 2.09 -6.82 -9.92
C ILE A 117 0.75 -7.47 -10.25
N SER A 118 0.59 -8.77 -9.95
CA SER A 118 -0.67 -9.49 -10.21
C SER A 118 -1.82 -8.94 -9.36
N TYR A 119 -1.56 -8.59 -8.10
CA TYR A 119 -2.54 -7.92 -7.24
C TYR A 119 -2.84 -6.51 -7.76
N ASN A 120 -1.82 -5.78 -8.17
CA ASN A 120 -1.98 -4.43 -8.65
C ASN A 120 -2.78 -4.33 -9.96
N TYR A 121 -2.78 -5.36 -10.80
CA TYR A 121 -3.61 -5.38 -12.00
C TYR A 121 -5.09 -5.09 -11.69
N PHE A 122 -5.59 -5.56 -10.53
CA PHE A 122 -6.97 -5.33 -10.11
C PHE A 122 -7.12 -4.15 -9.16
N ILE A 123 -6.14 -3.90 -8.29
CA ILE A 123 -6.20 -2.79 -7.33
C ILE A 123 -6.00 -1.44 -8.03
N GLY A 124 -5.07 -1.35 -8.99
CA GLY A 124 -4.82 -0.14 -9.77
C GLY A 124 -4.06 0.95 -9.00
N ALA A 125 -3.23 0.60 -8.01
CA ALA A 125 -2.36 1.57 -7.35
C ALA A 125 -1.25 2.05 -8.31
N PRO A 126 -1.00 3.36 -8.43
CA PRO A 126 0.05 3.90 -9.28
C PRO A 126 1.45 3.79 -8.66
N CYS A 127 1.54 3.44 -7.37
CA CYS A 127 2.81 3.12 -6.72
C CYS A 127 2.79 1.71 -6.13
N LEU A 128 3.94 1.05 -6.17
CA LEU A 128 4.16 -0.29 -5.62
C LEU A 128 5.40 -0.32 -4.75
N SER A 129 5.34 -0.94 -3.58
CA SER A 129 6.51 -1.05 -2.72
C SER A 129 6.74 -2.47 -2.22
N LEU A 130 8.02 -2.85 -2.14
CA LEU A 130 8.50 -4.09 -1.57
C LEU A 130 9.37 -3.74 -0.36
N ILE A 131 8.94 -4.17 0.82
CA ILE A 131 9.58 -3.84 2.09
C ILE A 131 10.07 -5.11 2.76
N SER A 132 11.30 -5.07 3.25
CA SER A 132 11.90 -6.08 4.12
C SER A 132 12.72 -5.40 5.20
N ALA A 133 13.22 -6.16 6.18
CA ALA A 133 14.05 -5.59 7.25
C ALA A 133 15.28 -4.80 6.74
N ASN A 134 15.81 -5.17 5.57
CA ASN A 134 17.07 -4.62 5.06
C ASN A 134 16.91 -3.89 3.71
N SER A 135 15.70 -3.78 3.17
CA SER A 135 15.50 -3.20 1.84
C SER A 135 14.10 -2.59 1.72
N GLN A 136 14.05 -1.42 1.08
CA GLN A 136 12.84 -0.72 0.73
C GLN A 136 12.97 -0.29 -0.73
N LEU A 137 12.04 -0.72 -1.58
CA LEU A 137 12.07 -0.40 -3.00
C LEU A 137 10.67 0.00 -3.45
N THR A 138 10.52 1.20 -4.00
CA THR A 138 9.24 1.74 -4.46
C THR A 138 9.27 2.05 -5.94
N GLY A 139 8.29 1.50 -6.67
CA GLY A 139 8.03 1.74 -8.07
C GLY A 139 6.94 2.76 -8.27
N PHE A 140 7.15 3.67 -9.22
CA PHE A 140 6.17 4.68 -9.63
C PHE A 140 5.75 4.42 -11.07
N LEU A 141 4.44 4.34 -11.33
CA LEU A 141 3.88 4.10 -12.64
C LEU A 141 4.13 5.30 -13.56
N SER A 142 4.77 5.06 -14.69
CA SER A 142 4.85 6.01 -15.79
C SER A 142 3.61 5.87 -16.68
N PRO A 143 2.74 6.90 -16.81
CA PRO A 143 1.59 6.83 -17.70
C PRO A 143 1.97 6.68 -19.18
N LYS A 144 3.15 7.19 -19.55
CA LYS A 144 3.63 7.18 -20.94
C LYS A 144 4.02 5.77 -21.39
N THR A 145 4.75 5.05 -20.54
CA THR A 145 5.30 3.73 -20.87
C THR A 145 4.46 2.58 -20.32
N LYS A 146 3.55 2.87 -19.38
CA LYS A 146 2.80 1.88 -18.59
C LYS A 146 3.71 0.89 -17.85
N THR A 147 4.89 1.35 -17.46
CA THR A 147 5.87 0.60 -16.68
C THR A 147 6.18 1.32 -15.37
N PHE A 148 6.72 0.58 -14.39
CA PHE A 148 7.16 1.13 -13.11
C PHE A 148 8.65 1.49 -13.15
N ALA A 149 8.98 2.70 -12.70
CA ALA A 149 10.35 3.11 -12.41
C ALA A 149 10.63 2.95 -10.91
N PHE A 150 11.63 2.15 -10.53
CA PHE A 150 11.91 1.78 -9.14
C PHE A 150 13.05 2.60 -8.54
N TYR A 151 12.83 3.05 -7.29
CA TYR A 151 13.77 3.83 -6.50
C TYR A 151 13.88 3.23 -5.10
N GLN A 152 15.05 3.42 -4.47
CA GLN A 152 15.27 3.01 -3.09
C GLN A 152 14.44 3.87 -2.13
N GLY A 153 13.91 3.25 -1.09
CA GLY A 153 13.08 3.90 -0.08
C GLY A 153 11.59 3.90 -0.41
N ILE A 154 10.86 4.65 0.40
CA ILE A 154 9.41 4.85 0.32
C ILE A 154 9.14 6.36 0.45
N PRO A 155 8.24 6.95 -0.36
CA PRO A 155 8.00 8.39 -0.31
C PRO A 155 7.32 8.81 1.01
N SER A 156 7.40 10.09 1.35
CA SER A 156 6.50 10.68 2.35
C SER A 156 5.06 10.70 1.82
N TYR A 157 4.09 10.87 2.72
CA TYR A 157 2.69 10.97 2.30
C TYR A 157 2.44 12.13 1.33
N SER A 158 3.07 13.28 1.58
CA SER A 158 2.96 14.46 0.70
C SER A 158 3.59 14.23 -0.67
N GLN A 159 4.73 13.56 -0.74
CA GLN A 159 5.36 13.19 -2.02
C GLN A 159 4.48 12.23 -2.81
N LEU A 160 3.87 11.24 -2.15
CA LEU A 160 2.94 10.30 -2.78
C LEU A 160 1.71 11.02 -3.35
N MET A 161 1.12 11.95 -2.59
CA MET A 161 -0.02 12.74 -3.04
C MET A 161 0.33 13.66 -4.21
N ASN A 162 1.46 14.37 -4.13
CA ASN A 162 1.92 15.25 -5.21
C ASN A 162 2.18 14.46 -6.49
N PHE A 163 2.84 13.31 -6.39
CA PHE A 163 3.02 12.41 -7.53
C PHE A 163 1.68 12.04 -8.18
N TYR A 164 0.70 11.63 -7.37
CA TYR A 164 -0.62 11.27 -7.88
C TYR A 164 -1.28 12.43 -8.62
N ILE A 165 -1.33 13.61 -8.00
CA ILE A 165 -2.04 14.78 -8.52
C ILE A 165 -1.42 15.25 -9.85
N HIS A 166 -0.10 15.44 -9.87
CA HIS A 166 0.58 15.90 -11.08
C HIS A 166 0.51 14.89 -12.23
N THR A 167 0.47 13.61 -11.92
CA THR A 167 0.56 12.55 -12.93
C THR A 167 -0.81 12.13 -13.46
N PHE A 168 -1.83 12.09 -12.59
CA PHE A 168 -3.14 11.49 -12.90
C PHE A 168 -4.32 12.45 -12.73
N SER A 169 -4.15 13.61 -12.07
CA SER A 169 -5.26 14.56 -11.82
C SER A 169 -5.17 15.88 -12.61
N CYS A 170 -3.98 16.32 -13.02
CA CYS A 170 -3.80 17.57 -13.81
C CYS A 170 -3.98 17.41 -15.33
N LYS A 171 -4.94 16.59 -15.78
CA LYS A 171 -5.49 16.68 -17.14
C LYS A 171 -6.96 17.08 -17.04
N SER A 172 -7.29 18.32 -17.45
CA SER A 172 -8.68 18.74 -17.63
C SER A 172 -9.29 18.08 -18.89
N PRO A 173 -10.61 18.23 -19.12
CA PRO A 173 -11.62 17.18 -19.10
C PRO A 173 -11.80 16.49 -20.47
N PHE A 174 -11.99 15.16 -20.46
CA PHE A 174 -12.18 14.28 -21.63
C PHE A 174 -10.95 14.16 -22.56
N PRO A 175 -10.60 12.90 -22.92
CA PRO A 175 -11.25 12.27 -24.04
C PRO A 175 -11.99 10.98 -23.64
N GLU A 176 -12.90 10.63 -24.53
CA GLU A 176 -13.93 9.61 -24.53
C GLU A 176 -13.61 8.26 -23.86
N LEU A 177 -14.71 7.65 -23.41
CA LEU A 177 -14.88 6.25 -23.06
C LEU A 177 -14.06 5.33 -23.97
N PHE A 178 -13.44 4.32 -23.37
CA PHE A 178 -13.24 3.02 -24.00
C PHE A 178 -14.47 2.16 -23.77
#